data_AF-A0A932Q881-F1
#
_entry.id   AF-A0A932Q881-F1
#
_cell.length_a   1.000
_cell.length_b   1.000
_cell.length_c   1.000
_cell.angle_alpha   90.00
_cell.angle_beta   90.00
_cell.angle_gamma   90.00
#
_symmetry.space_group_name_H-M   'P 1'
#
loop_
_entity.id
_entity.type
_entity.pdbx_description
1 polymer ?
#
loop_
_entity_poly.entity_id
_entity_poly.type
_entity_poly.pdbx_seq_one_letter_code
_entity_poly.pdbx_strand_id
1 'polypeptide(L)'
;MATKARYLLKDVFRLIADGSYWFSARPRSSYAVIKAYGSSGKTLSADEAEAFILKAIGDLTEGHFCESVLQWNDPKCIADVYGLIYDERPWYVKFRIDSEEGETLEEISFHPPEKEMKTVNGSVIPKGANDGKE
;
A
#
# COMPACT_ATOMS: atom_id res chain seq x y z
N MET A 1 14.08 -11.74 8.81
CA MET A 1 13.21 -10.94 7.92
C MET A 1 14.05 -10.46 6.76
N ALA A 2 13.50 -10.41 5.54
CA ALA A 2 14.21 -9.85 4.40
C ALA A 2 14.57 -8.38 4.70
N THR A 3 15.82 -8.00 4.43
CA THR A 3 16.30 -6.62 4.63
C THR A 3 16.08 -5.74 3.41
N LYS A 4 15.51 -6.30 2.34
CA LYS A 4 15.26 -5.65 1.06
C LYS A 4 13.92 -6.13 0.50
N ALA A 5 13.26 -5.23 -0.21
CA ALA A 5 12.06 -5.51 -0.98
C ALA A 5 12.32 -6.60 -2.03
N ARG A 6 11.29 -7.40 -2.31
CA ARG A 6 11.26 -8.38 -3.39
C ARG A 6 11.27 -7.70 -4.75
N TYR A 7 10.52 -6.60 -4.88
CA TYR A 7 10.29 -5.88 -6.12
C TYR A 7 11.02 -4.55 -6.14
N LEU A 8 11.63 -4.20 -7.28
CA LEU A 8 12.24 -2.88 -7.44
C LEU A 8 11.13 -1.85 -7.64
N LEU A 9 11.16 -0.76 -6.86
CA LEU A 9 10.15 0.31 -6.96
C LEU A 9 10.08 0.93 -8.36
N LYS A 10 11.19 0.99 -9.10
CA LYS A 10 11.18 1.46 -10.50
C LYS A 10 10.25 0.63 -11.39
N ASP A 11 10.13 -0.67 -11.14
CA ASP A 11 9.28 -1.57 -11.92
C ASP A 11 7.83 -1.38 -11.51
N VAL A 12 7.57 -1.22 -10.21
CA VAL A 12 6.24 -0.84 -9.67
C VAL A 12 5.75 0.47 -10.29
N PHE A 13 6.59 1.50 -10.35
CA PHE A 13 6.21 2.81 -10.89
C PHE A 13 5.94 2.75 -12.39
N ARG A 14 6.75 1.98 -13.13
CA ARG A 14 6.50 1.72 -14.54
C ARG A 14 5.14 1.04 -14.74
N LEU A 15 4.82 0.00 -13.97
CA LEU A 15 3.54 -0.69 -14.07
C LEU A 15 2.34 0.23 -13.78
N ILE A 16 2.46 1.13 -12.81
CA ILE A 16 1.44 2.16 -12.56
C ILE A 16 1.30 3.11 -13.74
N ALA A 17 2.43 3.60 -14.29
CA ALA A 17 2.43 4.53 -15.42
C ALA A 17 1.86 3.89 -16.70
N ASP A 18 2.11 2.61 -16.91
CA ASP A 18 1.61 1.82 -18.05
C ASP A 18 0.13 1.44 -17.88
N GLY A 19 -0.47 1.65 -16.69
CA GLY A 19 -1.83 1.20 -16.38
C GLY A 19 -1.94 -0.30 -16.11
N SER A 20 -0.81 -0.99 -15.93
CA SER A 20 -0.72 -2.44 -15.68
C SER A 20 -0.83 -2.75 -14.19
N TYR A 21 -2.01 -2.51 -13.63
CA TYR A 21 -2.30 -2.79 -12.23
C TYR A 21 -3.72 -3.32 -12.02
N TRP A 22 -3.91 -4.10 -10.96
CA TRP A 22 -5.20 -4.64 -10.58
C TRP A 22 -5.39 -4.65 -9.05
N PHE A 23 -6.50 -4.09 -8.60
CA PHE A 23 -6.87 -4.08 -7.19
C PHE A 23 -7.72 -5.32 -6.86
N SER A 24 -7.08 -6.38 -6.35
CA SER A 24 -7.78 -7.61 -5.91
C SER A 24 -8.92 -7.35 -4.91
N ALA A 25 -8.78 -6.31 -4.08
CA ALA A 25 -9.79 -5.85 -3.13
C ALA A 25 -10.05 -4.34 -3.22
N ARG A 26 -10.23 -3.79 -4.44
CA ARG A 26 -10.46 -2.36 -4.73
C ARG A 26 -11.39 -1.66 -3.74
N PRO A 27 -12.58 -2.19 -3.39
CA PRO A 27 -13.50 -1.51 -2.48
C PRO A 27 -12.93 -1.33 -1.08
N ARG A 28 -12.12 -2.28 -0.57
CA ARG A 28 -11.56 -2.19 0.79
C ARG A 28 -10.53 -1.07 0.89
N SER A 29 -9.58 -1.03 -0.03
CA SER A 29 -8.53 0.00 -0.04
C SER A 29 -9.13 1.39 -0.29
N SER A 30 -10.02 1.50 -1.29
CA SER A 30 -10.67 2.79 -1.61
C SER A 30 -11.54 3.27 -0.45
N TYR A 31 -12.33 2.39 0.19
CA TYR A 31 -13.15 2.76 1.34
C TYR A 31 -12.30 3.18 2.55
N ALA A 32 -11.17 2.53 2.79
CA ALA A 32 -10.25 2.92 3.86
C ALA A 32 -9.73 4.35 3.67
N VAL A 33 -9.39 4.71 2.42
CA VAL A 33 -9.01 6.09 2.06
C VAL A 33 -10.18 7.04 2.28
N ILE A 34 -11.33 6.78 1.67
CA ILE A 34 -12.53 7.64 1.80
C ILE A 34 -12.87 7.86 3.28
N LYS A 35 -12.87 6.81 4.09
CA LYS A 35 -13.16 6.89 5.52
C LYS A 35 -12.13 7.78 6.26
N ALA A 36 -10.84 7.64 5.98
CA ALA A 36 -9.81 8.44 6.61
C ALA A 36 -9.99 9.95 6.35
N TYR A 37 -10.56 10.33 5.21
CA TYR A 37 -10.86 11.72 4.86
C TYR A 37 -12.27 12.17 5.25
N GLY A 38 -13.18 11.26 5.62
CA GLY A 38 -14.58 11.58 5.90
C GLY A 38 -14.78 12.63 7.00
N SER A 39 -13.89 12.68 8.01
CA SER A 39 -13.93 13.68 9.09
C SER A 39 -13.45 15.08 8.68
N SER A 40 -12.75 15.20 7.54
CA SER A 40 -12.21 16.47 7.02
C SER A 40 -13.20 17.26 6.18
N GLY A 41 -14.45 16.79 6.04
CA GLY A 41 -15.47 17.41 5.19
C GLY A 41 -15.24 17.20 3.69
N LYS A 42 -14.17 16.48 3.31
CA LYS A 42 -13.86 16.10 1.93
C LYS A 42 -14.34 14.69 1.66
N THR A 43 -15.40 14.56 0.87
CA THR A 43 -15.87 13.27 0.37
C THR A 43 -15.12 12.94 -0.91
N LEU A 44 -14.21 11.98 -0.84
CA LEU A 44 -13.56 11.42 -2.03
C LEU A 44 -14.48 10.40 -2.70
N SER A 45 -14.53 10.43 -4.02
CA SER A 45 -15.08 9.34 -4.84
C SER A 45 -14.15 8.13 -4.83
N ALA A 46 -14.65 6.98 -5.31
CA ALA A 46 -13.82 5.76 -5.43
C ALA A 46 -12.63 5.96 -6.38
N ASP A 47 -12.82 6.69 -7.47
CA ASP A 47 -11.75 6.95 -8.45
C ASP A 47 -10.71 7.93 -7.90
N GLU A 48 -11.12 8.95 -7.14
CA GLU A 48 -10.18 9.83 -6.44
C GLU A 48 -9.39 9.09 -5.36
N ALA A 49 -10.04 8.16 -4.64
CA ALA A 49 -9.37 7.32 -3.65
C ALA A 49 -8.35 6.38 -4.31
N GLU A 50 -8.68 5.80 -5.46
CA GLU A 50 -7.72 5.01 -6.25
C GLU A 50 -6.54 5.86 -6.73
N ALA A 51 -6.81 7.02 -7.32
CA ALA A 51 -5.76 7.93 -7.76
C ALA A 51 -4.84 8.35 -6.60
N PHE A 52 -5.40 8.56 -5.40
CA PHE A 52 -4.64 8.81 -4.19
C PHE A 52 -3.72 7.63 -3.84
N ILE A 53 -4.25 6.40 -3.87
CA ILE A 53 -3.47 5.18 -3.56
C ILE A 53 -2.30 5.04 -4.55
N LEU A 54 -2.57 5.14 -5.85
CA LEU A 54 -1.54 4.98 -6.89
C LEU A 54 -0.46 6.06 -6.78
N LYS A 55 -0.86 7.30 -6.48
CA LYS A 55 0.09 8.39 -6.23
C LYS A 55 0.94 8.13 -4.98
N ALA A 56 0.34 7.70 -3.88
CA ALA A 56 1.06 7.36 -2.66
C ALA A 56 2.05 6.21 -2.87
N ILE A 57 1.68 5.20 -3.67
CA ILE A 57 2.60 4.13 -4.08
C ILE A 57 3.74 4.70 -4.93
N GLY A 58 3.45 5.59 -5.88
CA GLY A 58 4.44 6.27 -6.72
C GLY A 58 5.45 7.13 -5.94
N ASP A 59 5.11 7.57 -4.73
CA ASP A 59 5.96 8.35 -3.84
C ASP A 59 6.76 7.48 -2.84
N LEU A 60 6.69 6.15 -2.95
CA LEU A 60 7.47 5.25 -2.10
C LEU A 60 8.98 5.39 -2.35
N THR A 61 9.76 5.08 -1.31
CA THR A 61 11.21 4.96 -1.39
C THR A 61 11.63 3.64 -0.74
N GLU A 62 12.84 3.16 -1.01
CA GLU A 62 13.37 1.95 -0.37
C GLU A 62 13.36 2.05 1.16
N GLY A 63 13.48 3.27 1.71
CA GLY A 63 13.44 3.52 3.15
C GLY A 63 12.08 3.22 3.79
N HIS A 64 10.99 3.21 3.02
CA HIS A 64 9.64 2.91 3.51
C HIS A 64 9.35 1.40 3.64
N PHE A 65 10.24 0.54 3.12
CA PHE A 65 10.06 -0.90 3.16
C PHE A 65 10.03 -1.41 4.62
N CYS A 66 9.12 -2.32 4.92
CA CYS A 66 9.01 -2.97 6.23
C CYS A 66 9.44 -4.43 6.16
N GLU A 67 8.76 -5.21 5.32
CA GLU A 67 8.97 -6.65 5.20
C GLU A 67 8.36 -7.20 3.91
N SER A 68 8.77 -8.41 3.52
CA SER A 68 8.09 -9.21 2.51
C SER A 68 7.35 -10.35 3.19
N VAL A 69 6.08 -10.55 2.84
CA VAL A 69 5.20 -11.56 3.45
C VAL A 69 4.74 -12.59 2.43
N LEU A 70 4.66 -13.85 2.84
CA LEU A 70 4.05 -14.91 2.05
C LEU A 70 2.53 -14.79 2.10
N GLN A 71 1.89 -14.80 0.93
CA GLN A 71 0.45 -14.91 0.78
C GLN A 71 0.04 -16.37 0.58
N TRP A 72 -1.05 -16.77 1.23
CA TRP A 72 -1.62 -18.12 1.15
C TRP A 72 -0.65 -19.27 1.42
N ASN A 73 0.46 -18.99 2.12
CA ASN A 73 1.56 -19.93 2.35
C ASN A 73 2.20 -20.47 1.04
N ASP A 74 2.12 -19.72 -0.05
CA ASP A 74 2.72 -20.06 -1.35
C ASP A 74 4.05 -19.28 -1.54
N PRO A 75 5.20 -19.97 -1.70
CA PRO A 75 6.50 -19.33 -1.93
C PRO A 75 6.59 -18.48 -3.20
N LYS A 76 5.66 -18.66 -4.16
CA LYS A 76 5.56 -17.81 -5.35
C LYS A 76 4.77 -16.53 -5.09
N CYS A 77 3.92 -16.51 -4.08
CA CYS A 77 3.05 -15.39 -3.75
C CYS A 77 3.67 -14.55 -2.63
N ILE A 78 4.73 -13.81 -2.94
CA ILE A 78 5.37 -12.89 -1.99
C ILE A 78 4.85 -11.48 -2.23
N ALA A 79 4.40 -10.79 -1.19
CA ALA A 79 4.02 -9.38 -1.26
C ALA A 79 4.96 -8.53 -0.41
N ASP A 80 5.36 -7.38 -0.94
CA ASP A 80 6.13 -6.41 -0.17
C ASP A 80 5.20 -5.49 0.61
N VAL A 81 5.61 -5.17 1.83
CA VAL A 81 4.90 -4.29 2.76
C VAL A 81 5.74 -3.06 3.01
N TYR A 82 5.11 -1.90 2.90
CA TYR A 82 5.69 -0.59 3.15
C TYR A 82 4.83 0.17 4.16
N GLY A 83 5.50 1.01 4.94
CA GLY A 83 4.86 1.97 5.82
C GLY A 83 5.24 3.39 5.39
N LEU A 84 4.26 4.27 5.25
CA LEU A 84 4.44 5.62 4.72
C LEU A 84 3.62 6.63 5.53
N ILE A 85 4.19 7.80 5.81
CA ILE A 85 3.40 8.98 6.16
C ILE A 85 3.08 9.70 4.85
N TYR A 86 1.81 9.77 4.48
CA TYR A 86 1.35 10.42 3.25
C TYR A 86 0.17 11.33 3.56
N ASP A 87 0.26 12.58 3.11
CA ASP A 87 -0.70 13.63 3.43
C ASP A 87 -0.97 13.70 4.95
N GLU A 88 0.13 13.77 5.71
CA GLU A 88 0.16 13.85 7.19
C GLU A 88 -0.47 12.65 7.93
N ARG A 89 -0.80 11.56 7.23
CA ARG A 89 -1.46 10.38 7.79
C ARG A 89 -0.61 9.12 7.63
N PRO A 90 -0.65 8.19 8.60
CA PRO A 90 0.05 6.92 8.49
C PRO A 90 -0.72 5.94 7.59
N TRP A 91 0.02 5.26 6.70
CA TRP A 91 -0.51 4.28 5.76
C TRP A 91 0.30 3.00 5.76
N TYR A 92 -0.43 1.89 5.76
CA TYR A 92 0.03 0.56 5.40
C TYR A 92 -0.17 0.38 3.90
N VAL A 93 0.87 -0.07 3.22
CA VAL A 93 0.85 -0.36 1.79
C VAL A 93 1.38 -1.76 1.57
N LYS A 94 0.64 -2.60 0.85
CA LYS A 94 1.11 -3.93 0.43
C LYS A 94 0.75 -4.15 -1.03
N PHE A 95 1.65 -4.76 -1.78
CA PHE A 95 1.40 -5.19 -3.16
C PHE A 95 2.33 -6.35 -3.53
N ARG A 96 2.02 -7.00 -4.63
CA ARG A 96 2.92 -7.91 -5.33
C ARG A 96 2.93 -7.61 -6.82
N ILE A 97 3.93 -8.10 -7.54
CA ILE A 97 3.91 -8.15 -9.00
C ILE A 97 3.65 -9.61 -9.37
N ASP A 98 2.55 -9.86 -10.09
CA ASP A 98 2.36 -11.15 -10.75
C ASP A 98 3.18 -11.17 -12.04
N SER A 99 4.02 -12.20 -12.17
CA SER A 99 4.86 -12.41 -13.34
C SER A 99 4.41 -13.59 -14.20
N GLU A 100 3.38 -14.35 -13.77
CA GLU A 100 2.89 -15.51 -14.53
C GLU A 100 1.95 -15.09 -15.67
N GLU A 101 1.08 -14.09 -15.47
CA GLU A 101 0.11 -13.60 -16.48
C GLU A 101 0.46 -12.21 -17.06
N GLY A 102 1.75 -11.96 -17.28
CA GLY A 102 2.26 -10.67 -17.71
C GLY A 102 2.41 -9.71 -16.53
N GLU A 103 3.58 -9.08 -16.41
CA GLU A 103 3.93 -8.25 -15.26
C GLU A 103 2.82 -7.26 -14.90
N THR A 104 2.09 -7.54 -13.81
CA THR A 104 0.95 -6.74 -13.36
C THR A 104 1.11 -6.46 -11.87
N LEU A 105 0.95 -5.19 -11.47
CA LEU A 105 0.95 -4.81 -10.06
C LEU A 105 -0.40 -5.19 -9.44
N GLU A 106 -0.39 -6.07 -8.46
CA GLU A 106 -1.63 -6.58 -7.88
C GLU A 106 -1.54 -6.85 -6.38
N GLU A 107 -2.61 -7.43 -5.81
CA GLU A 107 -2.80 -7.58 -4.36
C GLU A 107 -2.59 -6.28 -3.58
N ILE A 108 -3.00 -5.16 -4.20
CA ILE A 108 -2.85 -3.82 -3.63
C ILE A 108 -3.78 -3.66 -2.42
N SER A 109 -3.19 -3.62 -1.24
CA SER A 109 -3.85 -3.32 0.03
C SER A 109 -3.32 -2.00 0.57
N PHE A 110 -4.23 -1.04 0.76
CA PHE A 110 -3.89 0.31 1.22
C PHE A 110 -4.89 0.77 2.28
N HIS A 111 -4.43 0.96 3.51
CA HIS A 111 -5.28 1.34 4.64
C HIS A 111 -4.44 1.93 5.79
N PRO A 112 -5.04 2.58 6.79
CA PRO A 112 -4.30 2.96 7.99
C PRO A 112 -3.71 1.73 8.70
N PRO A 113 -2.49 1.78 9.27
CA PRO A 113 -1.88 0.63 9.93
C PRO A 113 -2.67 0.16 11.14
N GLU A 114 -2.90 -1.14 11.28
CA GLU A 114 -3.58 -1.72 12.45
C GLU A 114 -2.71 -1.76 13.71
N LYS A 115 -1.38 -1.72 13.49
CA LYS A 115 -0.33 -1.70 14.51
C LYS A 115 0.80 -0.80 14.04
N GLU A 116 1.69 -0.44 14.97
CA GLU A 116 2.93 0.25 14.64
C GLU A 116 3.76 -0.58 13.63
N MET A 117 4.32 0.09 12.62
CA MET A 117 5.20 -0.53 11.63
C MET A 117 6.60 0.07 11.75
N LYS A 118 7.62 -0.77 11.62
CA LYS A 118 9.02 -0.35 11.59
C LYS A 118 9.54 -0.52 10.18
N THR A 119 10.07 0.56 9.63
CA THR A 119 10.65 0.57 8.28
C THR A 119 12.16 0.31 8.35
N VAL A 120 12.76 -0.08 7.23
CA VAL A 120 14.20 -0.41 7.16
C VAL A 120 15.11 0.79 7.39
N ASN A 121 14.63 2.03 7.19
CA ASN A 121 15.39 3.23 7.53
C ASN A 121 15.30 3.60 9.03
N GLY A 122 14.59 2.81 9.83
CA GLY A 122 14.38 3.04 11.26
C GLY A 122 13.19 3.92 11.61
N SER A 123 12.46 4.45 10.62
CA SER A 123 11.23 5.22 10.87
C SER A 123 10.14 4.32 11.42
N VAL A 124 9.37 4.89 12.34
CA VAL A 124 8.24 4.25 12.99
C VAL A 124 6.96 4.87 12.43
N ILE A 125 6.15 4.06 11.77
CA ILE A 125 4.83 4.47 11.28
C ILE A 125 3.81 4.11 12.38
N PRO A 126 3.13 5.11 12.97
CA PRO A 126 2.22 4.86 14.07
C PRO A 126 1.01 4.05 13.58
N LYS A 127 0.35 3.38 14.54
CA LYS A 127 -0.97 2.82 14.32
C LYS A 127 -1.92 3.92 13.81
N GLY A 128 -2.68 3.61 12.77
CA GLY A 128 -3.71 4.50 12.25
C GLY A 128 -4.82 4.74 13.26
N ALA A 129 -5.38 5.95 13.27
CA ALA A 129 -6.58 6.23 14.03
C ALA A 129 -7.72 5.38 13.45
N ASN A 130 -8.14 4.36 14.19
CA ASN A 130 -9.45 3.78 13.98
C ASN A 130 -10.44 4.82 14.45
N ASP A 131 -11.09 5.53 13.53
CA ASP A 131 -12.29 6.34 13.83
C ASP A 131 -13.50 5.40 14.13
N GLY A 132 -13.26 4.38 14.94
CA GLY A 132 -14.27 3.55 15.57
C GLY A 132 -14.47 4.08 16.98
N LYS A 133 -15.54 4.87 17.14
CA LYS A 133 -16.16 5.09 18.46
C LYS A 133 -16.24 3.74 19.18
N GLU A 134 -15.64 3.64 20.36
CA GLU A 134 -16.19 2.80 21.43
C GLU A 134 -17.40 3.53 22.05
#